data_AF-A0A645J3Z0-F1
#
_entry.id   AF-A0A645J3Z0-F1
#
_cell.length_a   1.000
_cell.length_b   1.000
_cell.length_c   1.000
_cell.angle_alpha   90.00
_cell.angle_beta   90.00
_cell.angle_gamma   90.00
#
_symmetry.space_group_name_H-M   'P 1'
#
loop_
_entity.id
_entity.type
_entity.pdbx_description
1 polymer ?
#
loop_
_entity_poly.entity_id
_entity_poly.type
_entity_poly.pdbx_seq_one_letter_code
_entity_poly.pdbx_strand_id
1 'polypeptide(L)'
;MVVPLKPVVSWEAFHNFARRIAEVMEQKWPERYTSNVRKAKRTNKIFIDWIRNGRGATSIAPYSIRARKGAAVSMPIAWDELDTVAPDGVTMADALLRIGSDDPWKDFFQNNQMLK
;
A
#
# COMPACT_ATOMS: atom_id res chain seq x y z
N MET A 1 -0.27 -2.19 -0.23
CA MET A 1 0.95 -2.85 -0.77
C MET A 1 2.12 -1.91 -0.60
N VAL A 2 3.29 -2.45 -0.23
CA VAL A 2 4.55 -1.71 -0.09
C VAL A 2 5.63 -2.51 -0.81
N VAL A 3 6.57 -1.83 -1.45
CA VAL A 3 7.74 -2.44 -2.10
C VAL A 3 9.00 -1.75 -1.55
N PRO A 4 9.82 -2.42 -0.73
CA PRO A 4 11.07 -1.85 -0.24
C PRO A 4 12.09 -1.73 -1.38
N LEU A 5 12.71 -0.55 -1.53
CA LEU A 5 13.72 -0.27 -2.54
C LEU A 5 14.90 0.49 -1.94
N LYS A 6 16.10 0.28 -2.47
CA LYS A 6 17.26 1.10 -2.15
C LYS A 6 17.08 2.54 -2.68
N PRO A 7 17.49 3.57 -1.93
CA PRO A 7 17.34 4.98 -2.32
C PRO A 7 18.45 5.40 -3.30
N VAL A 8 18.48 4.78 -4.49
CA VAL A 8 19.52 5.01 -5.52
C VAL A 8 19.04 5.89 -6.69
N VAL A 9 17.78 6.31 -6.67
CA VAL A 9 17.17 7.14 -7.73
C VAL A 9 16.57 8.42 -7.14
N SER A 10 16.36 9.42 -7.99
CA SER A 10 15.69 10.67 -7.60
C SER A 10 14.21 10.45 -7.26
N TRP A 11 13.64 11.38 -6.50
CA TRP A 11 12.20 11.42 -6.23
C TRP A 11 11.37 11.44 -7.51
N GLU A 12 11.80 12.19 -8.53
CA GLU A 12 11.12 12.28 -9.82
C GLU A 12 11.11 10.92 -10.54
N ALA A 13 12.26 10.24 -10.59
CA ALA A 13 12.38 8.93 -11.22
C ALA A 13 11.48 7.90 -10.52
N PHE A 14 11.49 7.86 -9.19
CA PHE A 14 10.63 6.96 -8.41
C PHE A 14 9.14 7.26 -8.59
N HIS A 15 8.76 8.55 -8.58
CA HIS A 15 7.39 8.98 -8.78
C HIS A 15 6.87 8.60 -10.17
N ASN A 16 7.68 8.80 -11.21
CA ASN A 16 7.35 8.40 -12.59
C ASN A 16 7.26 6.88 -12.73
N PHE A 17 8.12 6.11 -12.05
CA PHE A 17 8.02 4.66 -12.01
C PHE A 17 6.69 4.20 -11.40
N ALA A 18 6.29 4.74 -10.25
CA ALA A 18 5.00 4.42 -9.63
C ALA A 18 3.81 4.79 -10.53
N ARG A 19 3.89 5.92 -11.25
CA ARG A 19 2.88 6.31 -12.24
C ARG A 19 2.76 5.29 -13.37
N ARG A 20 3.89 4.86 -13.93
CA ARG A 20 3.93 3.85 -15.01
C ARG A 20 3.31 2.52 -14.59
N ILE A 21 3.54 2.08 -13.34
CA ILE A 21 2.88 0.89 -12.80
C ILE A 21 1.35 1.05 -12.84
N ALA A 22 0.83 2.20 -12.39
CA ALA A 22 -0.60 2.47 -12.42
C ALA A 22 -1.16 2.52 -13.86
N GLU A 23 -0.43 3.14 -14.79
CA GLU A 23 -0.79 3.21 -16.22
C GLU A 23 -0.84 1.81 -16.86
N VAL A 24 0.15 0.95 -16.59
CA VAL A 24 0.18 -0.43 -17.11
C VAL A 24 -0.98 -1.26 -16.55
N MET A 25 -1.31 -1.11 -15.27
CA MET A 25 -2.45 -1.80 -14.66
C MET A 25 -3.79 -1.35 -15.27
N GLU A 26 -3.96 -0.05 -15.54
CA GLU A 26 -5.13 0.49 -16.24
C GLU A 26 -5.20 0.01 -17.69
N GLN A 27 -4.09 -0.02 -18.43
CA GLN A 27 -4.07 -0.54 -19.80
C GLN A 27 -4.43 -2.03 -19.86
N LYS A 28 -3.94 -2.82 -18.90
CA LYS A 28 -4.16 -4.27 -18.87
C LYS A 28 -5.56 -4.65 -18.38
N TRP A 29 -6.13 -3.89 -17.44
CA TRP A 29 -7.47 -4.13 -16.90
C TRP A 29 -8.26 -2.81 -16.78
N PRO A 30 -8.66 -2.21 -17.91
CA PRO A 30 -9.27 -0.88 -17.94
C PRO A 30 -10.61 -0.83 -17.22
N GLU A 31 -11.32 -1.95 -17.12
CA GLU A 31 -12.60 -2.03 -16.38
C GLU A 31 -12.43 -2.15 -14.86
N ARG A 32 -11.22 -2.43 -14.37
CA ARG A 32 -10.94 -2.63 -12.93
C ARG A 32 -10.15 -1.49 -12.31
N TYR A 33 -9.20 -0.91 -13.05
CA TYR A 33 -8.26 0.07 -12.51
C TYR A 33 -8.31 1.39 -13.26
N THR A 34 -7.88 2.45 -12.58
CA THR A 34 -7.56 3.73 -13.22
C THR A 34 -6.33 4.38 -12.58
N SER A 35 -5.52 5.04 -13.40
CA SER A 35 -4.43 5.93 -12.98
C SER A 35 -4.87 7.39 -12.84
N ASN A 36 -6.14 7.68 -13.17
CA ASN A 36 -6.65 9.05 -13.23
C ASN A 36 -6.98 9.63 -11.83
N VAL A 37 -6.34 10.75 -11.53
CA VAL A 37 -6.49 11.45 -10.25
C VAL A 37 -7.87 12.07 -10.08
N ARG A 38 -8.60 12.38 -11.16
CA ARG A 38 -9.92 13.00 -11.06
C ARG A 38 -10.94 11.99 -10.52
N LYS A 39 -11.60 12.30 -9.40
CA LYS A 39 -12.61 11.42 -8.77
C LYS A 39 -13.70 10.95 -9.76
N ALA A 40 -14.15 11.82 -10.66
CA ALA A 40 -15.14 11.51 -11.69
C ALA A 40 -14.72 10.38 -12.66
N LYS A 41 -13.42 10.09 -12.78
CA LYS A 41 -12.88 9.01 -13.63
C LYS A 41 -12.67 7.70 -12.87
N ARG A 42 -13.03 7.65 -11.58
CA ARG A 42 -12.85 6.49 -10.69
C ARG A 42 -14.12 5.67 -10.47
N THR A 43 -15.27 6.10 -11.00
CA THR A 43 -16.54 5.39 -10.80
C THR A 43 -16.42 3.94 -11.23
N ASN A 44 -16.78 3.01 -10.34
CA ASN A 44 -16.68 1.55 -10.51
C ASN A 44 -15.27 1.00 -10.78
N LYS A 45 -14.22 1.79 -10.54
CA LYS A 45 -12.82 1.38 -10.73
C LYS A 45 -11.99 1.66 -9.48
N ILE A 46 -10.97 0.85 -9.27
CA ILE A 46 -9.98 1.07 -8.23
C ILE A 46 -8.93 2.05 -8.75
N PHE A 47 -8.83 3.23 -8.11
CA PHE A 47 -7.74 4.16 -8.38
C PHE A 47 -6.46 3.69 -7.71
N ILE A 48 -5.40 3.50 -8.50
CA ILE A 48 -4.07 3.18 -7.99
C ILE A 48 -3.40 4.50 -7.58
N ASP A 49 -3.33 4.77 -6.28
CA ASP A 49 -2.86 6.05 -5.73
C ASP A 49 -1.32 6.19 -5.79
N TRP A 50 -0.79 6.35 -7.01
CA TRP A 50 0.64 6.52 -7.27
C TRP A 50 1.19 7.86 -6.76
N ILE A 51 0.33 8.85 -6.50
CA ILE A 51 0.73 10.21 -6.08
C ILE A 51 1.38 10.21 -4.68
N ARG A 52 1.06 9.21 -3.85
CA ARG A 52 1.67 9.01 -2.53
C ARG A 52 3.18 8.80 -2.54
N ASN A 53 3.77 8.57 -3.72
CA ASN A 53 5.21 8.40 -3.92
C ASN A 53 5.94 9.71 -4.23
N GLY A 54 5.27 10.87 -4.10
CA GLY A 54 5.90 12.18 -4.23
C GLY A 54 6.63 12.62 -2.96
N ARG A 55 7.61 13.52 -3.09
CA ARG A 55 8.34 14.09 -1.96
C ARG A 55 7.38 14.82 -1.01
N GLY A 56 7.44 14.50 0.28
CA GLY A 56 6.58 15.08 1.32
C GLY A 56 5.20 14.45 1.45
N ALA A 57 4.84 13.51 0.57
CA ALA A 57 3.63 12.70 0.76
C ALA A 57 3.85 11.70 1.91
N THR A 58 2.77 11.42 2.64
CA THR A 58 2.78 10.48 3.75
C THR A 58 1.80 9.33 3.52
N SER A 59 2.13 8.19 4.12
CA SER A 59 1.25 7.04 4.29
C SER A 59 1.15 6.73 5.78
N ILE A 60 0.07 6.07 6.19
CA ILE A 60 -0.11 5.65 7.57
C ILE A 60 0.98 4.63 7.94
N ALA A 61 1.55 4.75 9.15
CA ALA A 61 2.62 3.85 9.59
C ALA A 61 2.06 2.45 9.88
N PRO A 62 2.82 1.37 9.63
CA PRO A 62 2.48 0.04 10.11
C PRO A 62 2.20 0.05 11.62
N TYR A 63 1.23 -0.75 12.07
CA TYR A 63 0.79 -0.87 13.47
C TYR A 63 0.15 0.38 14.10
N SER A 64 0.03 1.49 13.36
CA SER A 64 -0.64 2.68 13.89
C SER A 64 -2.17 2.58 13.86
N ILE A 65 -2.82 3.21 14.85
CA ILE A 65 -4.28 3.23 15.02
C ILE A 65 -4.92 4.28 14.12
N ARG A 66 -6.13 3.99 13.62
CA ARG A 66 -6.95 4.92 12.85
C ARG A 66 -7.96 5.62 13.75
N ALA A 67 -8.05 6.95 13.66
CA ALA A 67 -9.05 7.77 14.34
C ALA A 67 -10.44 7.61 13.69
N ARG A 68 -11.03 6.41 13.81
CA ARG A 68 -12.37 6.03 13.35
C ARG A 68 -13.03 5.14 14.40
N LYS A 69 -14.35 4.98 14.31
CA LYS A 69 -15.09 4.04 15.17
C LYS A 69 -14.44 2.65 15.08
N GLY A 70 -14.18 2.02 16.23
CA GLY A 70 -13.51 0.73 16.33
C GLY A 70 -11.98 0.80 16.45
N ALA A 71 -11.36 1.98 16.24
CA ALA A 71 -9.91 2.17 16.40
C ALA A 71 -9.06 1.09 15.68
N ALA A 72 -9.44 0.76 14.44
CA ALA A 72 -8.75 -0.25 13.65
C ALA A 72 -7.26 0.08 13.45
N VAL A 73 -6.44 -0.94 13.29
CA VAL A 73 -4.98 -0.85 13.17
C VAL A 73 -4.56 -1.01 11.71
N SER A 74 -3.57 -0.22 11.28
CA SER A 74 -2.88 -0.43 10.00
C SER A 74 -1.95 -1.66 10.10
N MET A 75 -2.56 -2.85 10.20
CA MET A 75 -1.87 -4.10 10.48
C MET A 75 -1.18 -4.66 9.22
N PRO A 76 0.13 -4.95 9.27
CA PRO A 76 0.77 -5.80 8.27
C PRO A 76 0.13 -7.19 8.24
N ILE A 77 -0.14 -7.70 7.04
CA ILE A 77 -0.72 -9.03 6.83
C ILE A 77 0.10 -9.80 5.79
N ALA A 78 0.03 -11.12 5.85
CA ALA A 78 0.58 -11.99 4.82
C ALA A 78 -0.32 -12.03 3.57
N TRP A 79 0.21 -12.53 2.45
CA TRP A 79 -0.51 -12.55 1.16
C TRP A 79 -1.72 -13.47 1.15
N ASP A 80 -1.64 -14.60 1.86
CA ASP A 80 -2.71 -15.58 2.05
C ASP A 80 -3.88 -15.04 2.89
N GLU A 81 -3.64 -14.03 3.72
CA GLU A 81 -4.69 -13.39 4.53
C GLU A 81 -5.52 -12.36 3.74
N LEU A 82 -5.05 -11.91 2.57
CA LEU A 82 -5.58 -10.73 1.86
C LEU A 82 -7.08 -10.82 1.55
N ASP A 83 -7.56 -12.00 1.16
CA ASP A 83 -8.97 -12.20 0.79
C ASP A 83 -9.91 -12.32 1.99
N THR A 84 -9.35 -12.45 3.20
CA THR A 84 -10.12 -12.73 4.43
C THR A 84 -10.13 -11.56 5.41
N VAL A 85 -9.09 -10.71 5.39
CA VAL A 85 -8.95 -9.58 6.31
C VAL A 85 -9.54 -8.32 5.70
N ALA A 86 -10.62 -7.82 6.29
CA ALA A 86 -11.20 -6.54 5.91
C ALA A 86 -10.25 -5.37 6.24
N PRO A 87 -10.28 -4.24 5.48
CA PRO A 87 -9.39 -3.09 5.72
C PRO A 87 -9.48 -2.46 7.11
N ASP A 88 -10.62 -2.62 7.80
CA ASP A 88 -10.87 -2.19 9.18
C ASP A 88 -11.13 -3.37 10.12
N GLY A 89 -10.78 -4.59 9.69
CA GLY A 89 -11.07 -5.84 10.40
C GLY A 89 -10.10 -6.20 11.54
N VAL A 90 -9.01 -5.46 11.72
CA VAL A 90 -8.06 -5.68 12.81
C VAL A 90 -8.19 -4.56 13.83
N THR A 91 -8.72 -4.86 15.01
CA THR A 91 -8.79 -3.93 16.13
C THR A 91 -7.46 -3.88 16.90
N MET A 92 -7.35 -2.97 17.86
CA MET A 92 -6.21 -2.93 18.77
C MET A 92 -6.04 -4.23 19.57
N ALA A 93 -7.15 -4.85 20.01
CA ALA A 93 -7.09 -6.12 20.74
C ALA A 93 -6.59 -7.26 19.84
N ASP A 94 -7.07 -7.34 18.60
CA ASP A 94 -6.62 -8.34 17.63
C ASP A 94 -5.15 -8.15 17.26
N ALA A 95 -4.71 -6.89 17.11
CA ALA A 95 -3.32 -6.57 16.81
C ALA A 95 -2.37 -7.05 17.92
N LEU A 96 -2.75 -6.87 19.20
CA LEU A 96 -1.98 -7.38 20.34
C LEU A 96 -1.89 -8.91 20.35
N LEU A 97 -2.96 -9.61 19.99
CA LEU A 97 -2.93 -11.07 19.83
C LEU A 97 -2.01 -11.50 18.68
N ARG A 98 -2.03 -10.78 17.56
CA ARG A 98 -1.22 -11.08 16.37
C ARG A 98 0.27 -10.82 16.56
N ILE A 99 0.67 -9.87 17.42
CA ILE A 99 2.09 -9.58 17.70
C ILE A 99 2.84 -10.77 18.31
N GLY A 100 2.13 -11.72 18.94
CA GLY A 100 2.72 -12.95 19.46
C GLY A 100 3.03 -14.02 18.40
N SER A 101 2.60 -13.82 17.16
CA SER A 101 2.79 -14.73 16.03
C SER A 101 3.94 -14.26 15.11
N ASP A 102 4.20 -15.02 14.04
CA ASP A 102 5.19 -14.64 13.02
C ASP A 102 4.85 -13.28 12.37
N ASP A 103 5.83 -12.38 12.33
CA ASP A 103 5.70 -11.07 11.67
C ASP A 103 5.72 -11.23 10.13
N PRO A 104 4.63 -10.86 9.42
CA PRO A 104 4.58 -10.92 7.95
C PRO A 104 5.65 -10.04 7.28
N TRP A 105 6.20 -9.05 7.99
CA TRP A 105 7.19 -8.11 7.51
C TRP A 105 8.60 -8.35 8.08
N LYS A 106 8.87 -9.49 8.73
CA LYS A 106 10.19 -9.81 9.32
C LYS A 106 11.39 -9.62 8.36
N ASP A 107 11.17 -9.85 7.06
CA ASP A 107 12.20 -9.74 6.02
C ASP A 107 12.16 -8.42 5.24
N PHE A 108 11.31 -7.46 5.64
CA PHE A 108 11.08 -6.20 4.92
C PHE A 108 12.37 -5.42 4.66
N PHE A 109 13.27 -5.37 5.65
CA PHE A 109 14.55 -4.65 5.56
C PHE A 109 15.69 -5.47 4.97
N GLN A 110 15.50 -6.77 4.73
CA GLN A 110 16.52 -7.64 4.14
C GLN A 110 16.55 -7.55 2.61
N ASN A 111 15.60 -6.82 2.02
CA ASN A 111 15.43 -6.72 0.60
C ASN A 111 16.40 -5.71 -0.04
N ASN A 112 17.12 -6.15 -1.07
CA ASN A 112 18.15 -5.35 -1.76
C ASN A 112 17.72 -4.84 -3.16
N GLN A 113 16.42 -4.89 -3.47
CA GLN A 113 15.89 -4.43 -4.75
C GLN A 113 16.19 -2.95 -5.00
N MET A 114 16.44 -2.60 -6.25
CA MET A 114 16.71 -1.24 -6.70
C MET A 114 16.00 -0.99 -8.03
N LEU A 115 15.60 0.26 -8.25
CA LEU A 115 15.13 0.69 -9.56
C LEU A 115 16.35 0.86 -10.48
N LYS A 116 16.32 0.20 -11.64
CA LYS A 116 17.34 0.31 -12.67
C LYS A 116 17.01 1.41 -13.66
#